data_AF-A0A2X1PJQ0-F1
#
_entry.id   AF-A0A2X1PJQ0-F1
#
_cell.length_a   1.000
_cell.length_b   1.000
_cell.length_c   1.000
_cell.angle_alpha   90.00
_cell.angle_beta   90.00
_cell.angle_gamma   90.00
#
_symmetry.space_group_name_H-M   'P 1'
#
loop_
_entity.id
_entity.type
_entity.pdbx_description
1 polymer ?
#
loop_
_entity_poly.entity_id
_entity_poly.type
_entity_poly.pdbx_seq_one_letter_code
_entity_poly.pdbx_strand_id
1 'polypeptide(L)' 'MWIGVISLFPEMFKAITEFGVTGRAVKHNLLHVECWNPRDFTFDKHKTVDDRLMEVVQEC' A
#
# COMPACT_ATOMS: atom_id res chain seq x y z
N MET A 1 12.18 7.00 13.28
CA MET A 1 11.01 6.09 13.34
C MET A 1 10.68 5.63 11.94
N TRP A 2 10.30 4.36 11.75
CA TRP A 2 10.03 3.78 10.43
C TRP A 2 8.58 3.31 10.34
N ILE A 3 7.91 3.64 9.24
CA ILE A 3 6.54 3.22 8.93
C ILE A 3 6.53 2.56 7.57
N GLY A 4 6.11 1.30 7.54
CA GLY A 4 5.85 0.55 6.34
C GLY A 4 4.36 0.54 6.00
N VAL A 5 4.01 0.85 4.75
CA VAL A 5 2.63 0.90 4.28
C VAL A 5 2.46 -0.05 3.10
N ILE A 6 1.48 -0.95 3.18
CA ILE A 6 1.08 -1.79 2.05
C ILE A 6 -0.24 -1.25 1.53
N SER A 7 -0.25 -0.79 0.28
CA SER A 7 -1.45 -0.20 -0.34
C SER A 7 -1.45 -0.36 -1.86
N LEU A 8 -2.64 -0.53 -2.43
CA LEU A 8 -2.83 -0.49 -3.88
C LEU A 8 -2.67 0.92 -4.47
N PHE A 9 -2.70 1.95 -3.63
CA PHE A 9 -2.61 3.36 -4.01
C PHE A 9 -1.46 4.07 -3.26
N PRO A 10 -0.19 3.68 -3.50
CA PRO A 10 0.96 4.28 -2.82
C PRO A 10 1.09 5.78 -3.10
N GLU A 11 0.64 6.26 -4.26
CA GLU A 11 0.68 7.68 -4.65
C GLU A 11 -0.08 8.60 -3.68
N MET A 12 -1.15 8.12 -3.05
CA MET A 12 -1.92 8.92 -2.07
C MET A 12 -1.07 9.31 -0.86
N PHE A 13 -0.04 8.53 -0.54
CA PHE A 13 0.82 8.78 0.59
C PHE A 13 1.86 9.88 0.32
N LYS A 14 2.07 10.30 -0.94
CA LYS A 14 2.92 11.45 -1.25
C LYS A 14 2.43 12.73 -0.57
N ALA A 15 1.11 12.93 -0.52
CA ALA A 15 0.51 14.09 0.12
C ALA A 15 0.86 14.18 1.61
N ILE A 16 0.94 13.05 2.32
CA ILE A 16 1.29 13.04 3.75
C ILE A 16 2.81 13.10 3.98
N THR A 17 3.63 12.62 3.03
CA THR A 17 5.10 12.64 3.15
C THR A 17 5.72 13.95 2.67
N GLU A 18 5.00 14.76 1.89
CA GLU A 18 5.54 16.00 1.31
C GLU A 18 5.03 17.27 1.99
N PHE A 19 3.84 17.21 2.62
CA PHE A 19 3.16 18.37 3.19
C PHE A 19 2.92 18.23 4.71
N GLY A 20 2.65 19.36 5.36
CA GLY A 20 2.29 19.40 6.78
C GLY A 20 3.42 19.06 7.75
N VAL A 21 3.05 18.65 8.97
CA VAL A 21 3.98 18.27 10.04
C VAL A 21 4.70 16.95 9.75
N THR A 22 4.02 16.01 9.10
CA THR A 22 4.56 14.72 8.68
C THR A 22 5.61 14.89 7.59
N GLY A 23 5.37 15.75 6.59
CA GLY A 23 6.37 16.03 5.56
C GLY A 23 7.62 16.75 6.07
N ARG A 24 7.48 17.62 7.08
CA ARG A 24 8.66 18.16 7.78
C ARG A 24 9.43 17.09 8.53
N ALA A 25 8.74 16.18 9.23
CA ALA A 25 9.40 15.08 9.94
C ALA A 25 10.18 14.15 8.99
N VAL A 26 9.66 13.91 7.79
CA VAL A 26 10.37 13.17 6.74
C VAL A 26 11.60 13.93 6.26
N LYS A 27 11.49 15.22 5.94
CA LYS A 27 12.63 16.07 5.52
C LYS A 27 13.73 16.18 6.57
N HIS A 28 13.37 16.14 7.85
CA HIS A 28 14.32 16.17 8.97
C HIS A 28 14.82 14.78 9.38
N ASN A 29 14.57 13.72 8.59
CA ASN A 29 14.96 12.34 8.87
C ASN A 29 14.45 11.79 10.22
N LEU A 30 13.37 12.36 10.76
CA LEU A 30 12.73 11.89 11.99
C LEU A 30 11.78 10.72 11.70
N LEU A 31 11.21 10.72 10.48
CA LEU A 31 10.24 9.74 10.01
C LEU A 31 10.65 9.21 8.63
N HIS A 32 10.74 7.88 8.50
CA HIS A 32 10.91 7.20 7.21
C HIS A 32 9.62 6.48 6.85
N VAL A 33 9.11 6.71 5.64
CA VAL A 33 7.87 6.09 5.16
C VAL A 33 8.17 5.33 3.88
N GLU A 34 7.91 4.04 3.88
CA GLU A 34 8.04 3.18 2.71
C GLU A 34 6.69 2.61 2.34
N CYS A 35 6.39 2.59 1.04
CA CYS A 35 5.14 2.09 0.50
C CYS A 35 5.40 0.93 -0.46
N TRP A 36 4.69 -0.18 -0.30
CA TRP A 36 4.71 -1.30 -1.22
C TRP A 36 3.33 -1.49 -1.86
N ASN A 37 3.32 -1.62 -3.18
CA ASN A 37 2.12 -1.99 -3.91
C ASN A 37 2.07 -3.51 -4.08
N PRO A 38 1.06 -4.21 -3.52
CA PRO A 38 0.88 -5.65 -3.73
C PRO A 38 0.89 -6.06 -5.20
N ARG A 39 0.42 -5.19 -6.11
CA ARG A 39 0.42 -5.43 -7.56
C ARG A 39 1.82 -5.68 -8.13
N ASP A 40 2.88 -5.22 -7.49
CA ASP A 40 4.26 -5.45 -7.96
C ASP A 40 4.79 -6.84 -7.61
N PHE A 41 4.09 -7.57 -6.75
CA PHE A 41 4.44 -8.94 -6.33
C PHE A 41 3.52 -10.00 -6.94
N THR A 42 2.69 -9.59 -7.89
CA THR A 42 1.81 -10.49 -8.64
C THR A 42 2.54 -11.05 -9.86
N PHE A 43 2.29 -12.31 -10.19
CA PHE A 43 2.93 -13.00 -11.32
C PHE A 43 2.02 -13.11 -12.54
N ASP A 44 0.76 -12.71 -12.42
CA ASP A 44 -0.22 -12.72 -13.49
C ASP A 44 -0.14 -11.44 -14.35
N LYS A 45 -0.55 -11.55 -15.61
CA LYS A 45 -0.50 -10.45 -16.58
C LYS A 45 -1.34 -9.23 -16.17
N HIS A 46 -2.39 -9.43 -15.38
CA HIS A 46 -3.33 -8.38 -15.01
C HIS A 46 -2.98 -7.70 -13.69
N LYS A 47 -1.92 -8.16 -13.02
CA LYS A 47 -1.54 -7.76 -11.66
C LYS A 47 -2.74 -7.75 -10.72
N THR A 48 -3.49 -8.84 -10.75
CA THR A 48 -4.72 -9.02 -9.97
C THR A 48 -4.35 -9.29 -8.52
N VAL A 49 -4.96 -8.54 -7.61
CA VAL A 49 -4.73 -8.67 -6.15
C VAL A 49 -6.01 -9.10 -5.43
N ASP A 50 -7.17 -8.77 -5.99
CA ASP A 50 -8.48 -9.17 -5.53
C ASP A 50 -8.96 -10.45 -6.22
N ASP A 51 -9.64 -11.32 -5.47
CA ASP A 51 -10.34 -12.47 -6.04
C ASP A 51 -11.80 -12.46 -5.58
N ARG A 52 -12.66 -13.09 -6.37
CA ARG A 52 -14.03 -13.35 -5.93
C ARG A 52 -13.98 -14.39 -4.82
N LEU A 53 -14.64 -14.09 -3.72
CA LEU A 53 -14.92 -15.09 -2.70
C LEU A 53 -15.61 -16.29 -3.35
N MET A 54 -15.05 -17.48 -3.15
CA MET A 54 -15.70 -18.72 -3.57
C MET A 54 -17.05 -18.82 -2.86
N GLU A 55 -18.14 -18.87 -3.63
CA GLU A 55 -19.40 -19.40 -3.10
C GLU A 55 -19.12 -20.86 -2.72
N VAL A 56 -19.18 -21.14 -1.43
CA VAL A 56 -19.30 -22.51 -0.96
C VAL A 56 -20.69 -22.94 -1.42
N VAL A 57 -20.77 -23.56 -2.60
CA VAL A 57 -21.93 -24.34 -3.00
C VAL A 57 -21.94 -25.53 -2.05
N GLN A 58 -22.57 -25.31 -0.90
CA GLN A 58 -22.88 -26.36 0.03
C GLN A 58 -24.06 -27.11 -0.58
N GLU A 59 -23.76 -28.06 -1.46
CA GLU A 59 -24.68 -29.14 -1.78
C GLU A 59 -24.90 -29.93 -0.47
N CYS A 60 -25.99 -29.59 0.23
CA CYS A 60 -26.67 -30.46 1.18
C CYS A 60 -27.85 -31.12 0.47
#